data_AF-A0A9X2XP49-F1
#
_entry.id   AF-A0A9X2XP49-F1
#
_cell.length_a   1.000
_cell.length_b   1.000
_cell.length_c   1.000
_cell.angle_alpha   90.00
_cell.angle_beta   90.00
_cell.angle_gamma   90.00
#
_symmetry.space_group_name_H-M   'P 1'
#
loop_
_entity.id
_entity.type
_entity.pdbx_description
1 polymer ?
#
loop_
_entity_poly.entity_id
_entity_poly.type
_entity_poly.pdbx_seq_one_letter_code
_entity_poly.pdbx_strand_id
1 'polypeptide(L)'
;MDKFLLADNPMNDDSNAVIVHTENPVSIIECLEGHLKQAEDSYYKFYSFINLQGEVENWTLLVQFLNTIETDYAKLPEIAARILDDSWEWYQSYMDWQDNEDDD
;
A
#
# COMPACT_ATOMS: atom_id res chain seq x y z
N MET A 1 -14.73 7.39 -9.12
CA MET A 1 -14.09 6.06 -9.22
C MET A 1 -13.26 5.94 -7.96
N ASP A 2 -13.28 4.80 -7.28
CA ASP A 2 -12.52 4.67 -6.04
C ASP A 2 -11.02 4.76 -6.33
N LYS A 3 -10.33 5.55 -5.51
CA LYS A 3 -8.91 5.89 -5.71
C LYS A 3 -7.99 4.71 -5.46
N PHE A 4 -8.38 3.79 -4.58
CA PHE A 4 -7.62 2.60 -4.18
C PHE A 4 -8.48 1.34 -4.36
N LEU A 5 -7.87 0.29 -4.90
CA LEU A 5 -8.48 -1.02 -5.10
C LEU A 5 -7.52 -2.09 -4.59
N LEU A 6 -8.01 -3.04 -3.79
CA LEU A 6 -7.25 -4.24 -3.45
C LEU A 6 -7.25 -5.19 -4.64
N ALA A 7 -6.09 -5.81 -4.91
CA ALA A 7 -5.91 -6.78 -5.97
C ALA A 7 -5.22 -8.02 -5.41
N ASP A 8 -5.88 -9.16 -5.55
CA ASP A 8 -5.34 -10.46 -5.15
C ASP A 8 -4.94 -11.28 -6.38
N ASN A 9 -3.94 -12.14 -6.19
CA ASN A 9 -3.54 -13.10 -7.21
C ASN A 9 -4.12 -14.49 -6.88
N PRO A 10 -5.24 -14.91 -7.52
CA PRO A 10 -5.88 -16.18 -7.21
C PRO A 10 -5.06 -17.42 -7.63
N MET A 11 -3.93 -17.22 -8.31
CA MET A 11 -3.00 -18.30 -8.67
C MET A 11 -1.87 -18.48 -7.65
N ASN A 12 -1.76 -17.58 -6.67
CA ASN A 12 -0.73 -17.62 -5.64
C ASN A 12 -1.28 -17.08 -4.33
N ASP A 13 -1.77 -17.97 -3.48
CA ASP A 13 -2.34 -17.63 -2.18
C ASP A 13 -1.30 -17.03 -1.20
N ASP A 14 0.00 -17.22 -1.46
CA ASP A 14 1.10 -16.65 -0.68
C ASP A 14 1.55 -15.27 -1.21
N SER A 15 0.80 -14.65 -2.13
CA SER A 15 1.17 -13.33 -2.66
C SER A 15 0.85 -12.23 -1.65
N ASN A 16 1.78 -11.30 -1.47
CA ASN A 16 1.55 -10.07 -0.72
C ASN A 16 0.34 -9.31 -1.26
N ALA A 17 -0.38 -8.63 -0.38
CA ALA A 17 -1.48 -7.76 -0.76
C ALA A 17 -0.99 -6.63 -1.68
N VAL A 18 -1.75 -6.36 -2.74
CA VAL A 18 -1.43 -5.32 -3.72
C VAL A 18 -2.58 -4.32 -3.80
N ILE A 19 -2.25 -3.04 -3.74
CA ILE A 19 -3.20 -1.94 -3.90
C ILE A 19 -2.94 -1.25 -5.24
N VAL A 20 -3.99 -1.06 -6.03
CA VAL A 20 -3.95 -0.27 -7.26
C VAL A 20 -4.46 1.14 -6.97
N HIS A 21 -3.59 2.14 -7.18
CA HIS A 21 -3.95 3.54 -7.16
C HIS A 21 -4.37 3.99 -8.57
N THR A 22 -5.62 4.38 -8.73
CA THR A 22 -6.25 4.59 -10.05
C THR A 22 -6.16 6.04 -10.55
N GLU A 23 -5.83 6.99 -9.68
CA GLU A 23 -5.65 8.40 -10.04
C GLU A 23 -4.22 8.67 -10.53
N ASN A 24 -4.01 9.75 -11.30
CA ASN A 24 -2.69 10.11 -11.81
C ASN A 24 -1.78 10.63 -10.67
N PRO A 25 -0.54 10.10 -10.50
CA PRO A 25 0.06 9.01 -11.27
C PRO A 25 -0.50 7.64 -10.89
N VAL A 26 -0.88 6.87 -11.92
CA VAL A 26 -1.39 5.51 -11.74
C VAL A 26 -0.25 4.65 -11.25
N SER A 27 -0.47 3.94 -10.14
CA SER A 27 0.58 3.17 -9.48
C SER A 27 0.07 1.88 -8.86
N ILE A 28 1.00 0.97 -8.67
CA ILE A 28 0.83 -0.25 -7.88
C ILE A 28 1.55 -0.02 -6.55
N ILE A 29 0.91 -0.39 -5.45
CA ILE A 29 1.49 -0.38 -4.11
C ILE A 29 1.53 -1.83 -3.63
N GLU A 30 2.73 -2.35 -3.36
CA GLU A 30 2.91 -3.65 -2.73
C GLU A 30 2.94 -3.47 -1.22
N CYS A 31 2.12 -4.23 -0.50
CA CYS A 31 2.05 -4.23 0.97
C CYS A 31 2.81 -5.44 1.50
N LEU A 32 4.03 -5.22 2.00
CA LEU A 32 4.93 -6.28 2.42
C LEU A 32 4.97 -6.35 3.96
N GLU A 33 4.82 -7.54 4.52
CA GLU A 33 4.96 -7.73 5.96
C GLU A 33 6.42 -7.50 6.42
N GLY A 34 6.56 -6.78 7.53
CA GLY A 34 7.82 -6.48 8.20
C GLY A 34 8.50 -5.19 7.74
N HIS A 35 9.69 -4.95 8.29
CA HIS A 35 10.59 -3.83 7.93
C HIS A 35 11.59 -4.26 6.86
N LEU A 36 11.17 -4.20 5.59
CA LEU A 36 11.95 -4.68 4.46
C LEU A 36 12.68 -3.51 3.79
N LYS A 37 14.02 -3.52 3.86
CA LYS A 37 14.82 -2.55 3.11
C LYS A 37 14.64 -2.77 1.61
N GLN A 38 14.27 -1.71 0.91
CA GLN A 38 14.18 -1.70 -0.55
C GLN A 38 15.43 -1.09 -1.18
N ALA A 39 15.53 -1.20 -2.51
CA ALA A 39 16.58 -0.55 -3.29
C ALA A 39 16.56 0.99 -3.07
N GLU A 40 17.71 1.64 -3.23
CA GLU A 40 17.85 3.09 -2.97
C GLU A 40 16.97 3.94 -3.91
N ASP A 41 16.71 3.46 -5.12
CA ASP A 41 15.88 4.16 -6.12
C ASP A 41 14.38 3.86 -5.98
N SER A 42 13.98 3.07 -5.00
CA SER A 42 12.58 2.72 -4.75
C SER A 42 11.89 3.75 -3.85
N TYR A 43 10.62 4.02 -4.13
CA TYR A 43 9.76 4.80 -3.24
C TYR A 43 9.03 3.88 -2.27
N TYR A 44 9.44 3.87 -1.01
CA TYR A 44 8.82 3.02 0.00
C TYR A 44 8.78 3.72 1.36
N LYS A 45 7.89 3.25 2.24
CA LYS A 45 7.77 3.74 3.61
C LYS A 45 7.42 2.61 4.57
N PHE A 46 7.95 2.72 5.78
CA PHE A 46 7.69 1.80 6.88
C PHE A 46 6.51 2.30 7.71
N TYR A 47 5.64 1.38 8.07
CA TYR A 47 4.49 1.61 8.92
C TYR A 47 4.47 0.57 10.04
N SER A 48 4.03 0.99 11.21
CA SER A 48 3.74 0.10 12.32
C SER A 48 2.41 0.52 12.92
N PHE A 49 1.57 -0.46 13.28
CA PHE A 49 0.33 -0.20 13.99
C PHE A 49 0.04 -1.31 15.00
N ILE A 50 -0.93 -1.05 15.87
CA ILE A 50 -1.43 -2.03 16.82
C ILE A 50 -2.76 -2.53 16.28
N ASN A 51 -2.87 -3.82 15.99
CA ASN A 51 -4.10 -4.45 15.50
C ASN A 51 -5.15 -4.56 16.62
N LEU A 52 -6.36 -5.03 16.29
CA LEU A 52 -7.47 -5.14 17.24
C LEU A 52 -7.17 -6.10 18.40
N GLN A 53 -6.28 -7.07 18.18
CA GLN A 53 -5.83 -8.04 19.18
C GLN A 53 -4.72 -7.47 20.10
N GLY A 54 -4.27 -6.23 19.84
CA GLY A 54 -3.26 -5.54 20.63
C GLY A 54 -1.82 -5.89 20.26
N GLU A 55 -1.61 -6.57 19.14
CA GLU A 55 -0.30 -6.96 18.63
C GLU A 55 0.29 -5.87 17.73
N VAL A 56 1.61 -5.69 17.79
CA VAL A 56 2.31 -4.73 16.93
C VAL A 56 2.64 -5.39 15.60
N GLU A 57 2.03 -4.88 14.55
CA GLU A 57 2.34 -5.27 13.18
C GLU A 57 3.21 -4.23 12.50
N ASN A 58 4.11 -4.71 11.64
CA ASN A 58 5.02 -3.88 10.88
C ASN A 58 4.84 -4.17 9.40
N TRP A 59 4.82 -3.12 8.60
CA TRP A 59 4.56 -3.19 7.18
C TRP A 59 5.51 -2.26 6.42
N THR A 60 5.85 -2.68 5.20
CA THR A 60 6.57 -1.87 4.23
C THR A 60 5.69 -1.72 3.00
N LEU A 61 5.29 -0.50 2.69
CA LEU A 61 4.59 -0.22 1.43
C LEU A 61 5.60 0.30 0.40
N LEU A 62 5.57 -0.29 -0.79
CA LEU A 62 6.42 0.06 -1.93
C LEU A 62 5.53 0.53 -3.09
N VAL A 63 5.76 1.74 -3.61
CA VAL A 63 4.99 2.26 -4.75
C VAL A 63 5.80 2.18 -6.05
N GLN A 64 5.17 1.62 -7.08
CA GLN A 64 5.67 1.54 -8.45
C GLN A 64 4.74 2.32 -9.37
N PHE A 65 5.26 3.36 -10.00
CA PHE A 65 4.49 4.17 -10.95
C PHE A 65 4.36 3.47 -12.29
N LEU A 66 3.13 3.19 -12.73
CA LEU A 66 2.83 2.62 -14.04
C LEU A 66 2.70 3.69 -15.13
N ASN A 67 2.12 4.83 -14.77
CA ASN A 67 1.88 5.93 -15.69
C ASN A 67 2.02 7.28 -14.98
N THR A 68 2.97 8.08 -15.48
CA THR A 68 3.29 9.42 -14.98
C THR A 68 3.11 10.51 -16.04
N ILE A 69 2.31 10.28 -17.10
CA ILE A 69 2.21 11.15 -18.28
C ILE A 69 1.96 12.64 -17.94
N GLU A 70 1.22 12.93 -16.87
CA GLU A 70 0.92 14.31 -16.45
C GLU A 70 1.62 14.72 -15.16
N THR A 71 2.53 13.87 -14.66
CA THR A 71 3.21 14.08 -13.39
C THR A 71 4.61 14.69 -13.62
N ASP A 72 4.89 15.77 -12.90
CA ASP A 72 6.22 16.35 -12.85
C ASP A 72 7.18 15.41 -12.11
N TYR A 73 8.19 14.88 -12.81
CA TYR A 73 9.18 13.96 -12.26
C TYR A 73 9.90 14.51 -11.03
N ALA A 74 10.10 15.84 -10.95
CA ALA A 74 10.75 16.46 -9.79
C ALA A 74 9.90 16.35 -8.52
N LYS A 75 8.58 16.16 -8.65
CA LYS A 75 7.63 16.02 -7.54
C LYS A 75 7.30 14.58 -7.18
N LEU A 76 7.80 13.61 -7.95
CA LEU A 76 7.52 12.19 -7.69
C LEU A 76 7.83 11.77 -6.25
N PRO A 77 8.93 12.18 -5.60
CA PRO A 77 9.17 11.79 -4.20
C PRO A 77 8.08 12.25 -3.24
N GLU A 78 7.59 13.49 -3.36
CA GLU A 78 6.52 14.04 -2.53
C GLU A 78 5.18 13.35 -2.83
N ILE A 79 4.90 13.11 -4.12
CA ILE A 79 3.69 12.41 -4.56
C ILE A 79 3.69 10.96 -4.07
N ALA A 80 4.83 10.26 -4.15
CA ALA A 80 4.97 8.90 -3.64
C ALA A 80 4.71 8.85 -2.14
N ALA A 81 5.31 9.76 -1.36
CA ALA A 81 5.09 9.83 0.08
C ALA A 81 3.61 9.99 0.43
N ARG A 82 2.90 10.88 -0.27
CA ARG A 82 1.46 11.08 -0.09
C ARG A 82 0.64 9.84 -0.48
N ILE A 83 0.94 9.23 -1.63
CA ILE A 83 0.22 8.01 -2.08
C ILE A 83 0.42 6.89 -1.07
N LEU A 84 1.64 6.70 -0.57
CA LEU A 84 1.94 5.69 0.44
C LEU A 84 1.13 5.94 1.73
N ASP A 85 1.11 7.18 2.23
CA ASP A 85 0.34 7.52 3.44
C ASP A 85 -1.16 7.33 3.25
N ASP A 86 -1.72 7.86 2.16
CA ASP A 86 -3.14 7.68 1.82
C ASP A 86 -3.50 6.20 1.65
N SER A 87 -2.63 5.41 1.00
CA SER A 87 -2.86 3.96 0.80
C SER A 87 -2.77 3.18 2.09
N TRP A 88 -1.90 3.60 3.02
CA TRP A 88 -1.76 2.97 4.32
C TRP A 88 -3.02 3.18 5.17
N GLU A 89 -3.52 4.42 5.26
CA GLU A 89 -4.76 4.71 5.98
C GLU A 89 -5.95 3.93 5.41
N TRP A 90 -6.02 3.83 4.08
CA TRP A 90 -7.03 3.01 3.40
C TRP A 90 -6.89 1.52 3.72
N TYR A 91 -5.66 0.99 3.69
CA TYR A 91 -5.39 -0.42 3.95
C TYR A 91 -5.67 -0.81 5.40
N GLN A 92 -5.35 0.05 6.36
CA GLN A 92 -5.75 -0.15 7.76
C GLN A 92 -7.26 -0.25 7.90
N SER A 93 -8.01 0.63 7.23
CA SER A 93 -9.48 0.58 7.24
C SER A 93 -10.02 -0.72 6.62
N TYR A 94 -9.33 -1.27 5.62
CA TYR A 94 -9.65 -2.56 5.02
C TYR A 94 -9.38 -3.72 6.00
N MET A 95 -8.21 -3.75 6.65
CA MET A 95 -7.86 -4.78 7.64
C MET A 95 -8.83 -4.76 8.82
N ASP A 96 -9.14 -3.58 9.37
CA ASP A 96 -10.13 -3.43 10.43
C ASP A 96 -11.51 -3.94 10.00
N TRP A 97 -11.92 -3.69 8.74
CA TRP A 97 -13.20 -4.20 8.22
C TRP A 97 -13.19 -5.73 8.08
N GLN A 98 -12.10 -6.31 7.57
CA GLN A 98 -11.94 -7.75 7.40
C GLN A 98 -11.98 -8.48 8.74
N ASP A 99 -11.22 -7.99 9.74
CA ASP A 99 -11.22 -8.55 11.09
C ASP A 99 -12.62 -8.56 11.73
N ASN A 100 -13.42 -7.51 11.50
CA ASN A 100 -14.79 -7.44 12.01
C ASN A 100 -15.76 -8.39 11.30
N GLU A 101 -15.54 -8.73 10.02
CA GLU A 101 -16.36 -9.73 9.31
C GLU A 101 -15.99 -11.16 9.71
N ASP A 102 -14.73 -11.41 10.09
CA ASP A 102 -14.26 -12.73 10.52
C ASP A 102 -14.68 -13.10 11.97
N ASP A 103 -15.10 -12.11 12.77
CA ASP A 103 -15.58 -12.29 14.16
C ASP A 103 -17.11 -12.59 14.27
N ASP A 104 -17.87 -12.55 13.16
CA ASP A 104 -19.33 -12.85 13.07
C ASP A 104 -19.65 -14.29 12.59
#